data_AF-A0A960VC94-F1
#
_entry.id   AF-A0A960VC94-F1
#
_cell.length_a   1.000
_cell.length_b   1.000
_cell.length_c   1.000
_cell.angle_alpha   90.00
_cell.angle_beta   90.00
_cell.angle_gamma   90.00
#
_symmetry.space_group_name_H-M   'P 1'
#
loop_
_entity.id
_entity.type
_entity.pdbx_description
1 polymer ?
#
loop_
_entity_poly.entity_id
_entity_poly.type
_entity_poly.pdbx_seq_one_letter_code
_entity_poly.pdbx_strand_id
1 'polypeptide(L)'
;MKKIIIILLIFSSLIGDEKKVIEEKVQPKNNPIKIEARLRDRTFIIGSLENQSIVVTTKYGNLNIDLGDINKIEFGMKISSSEESKLKQYISELKNGNEKDSQNAESKILDMGISVLPSLYKYSEKENNENQKLNSIIIELESTTSDDENISYNDKIFLNDDSIFSGEVNQENLIFKTNYGVLKAEKEKISNILFYSSLESGGLKKVYKLPANIYIPVNNTSSQTGYLDTKISIRKGETFEIKATGEISLASLSNSKFTPIGDSSKGSWMNIPFGALAAKIGVNGQPFLIGKRYKGIAKESGVIYLTISETVYN
;
A
#
# COMPACT_ATOMS: atom_id res chain seq x y z
N MET A 1 26.81 4.47 -4.39
CA MET A 1 26.19 3.21 -4.86
C MET A 1 24.96 2.95 -3.99
N LYS A 2 23.76 2.91 -4.57
CA LYS A 2 22.54 2.61 -3.80
C LYS A 2 22.37 1.08 -3.74
N LYS A 3 22.21 0.55 -2.53
CA LYS A 3 21.88 -0.86 -2.28
C LYS A 3 20.38 -0.94 -2.00
N ILE A 4 19.60 -1.62 -2.82
CA ILE A 4 18.18 -1.84 -2.50
C ILE A 4 18.08 -3.22 -1.85
N ILE A 5 17.54 -3.34 -0.63
CA ILE A 5 17.32 -4.64 0.03
C ILE A 5 15.81 -4.85 0.19
N ILE A 6 15.24 -5.76 -0.59
CA ILE A 6 13.87 -6.24 -0.44
C ILE A 6 13.90 -7.36 0.61
N ILE A 7 13.08 -7.28 1.65
CA ILE A 7 12.94 -8.37 2.64
C ILE A 7 11.49 -8.84 2.57
N LEU A 8 11.28 -10.07 2.12
CA LEU A 8 10.02 -10.78 2.10
C LEU A 8 9.95 -11.64 3.36
N LEU A 9 8.92 -11.45 4.19
CA LEU A 9 8.66 -12.33 5.32
C LEU A 9 7.43 -13.19 4.99
N ILE A 10 7.59 -14.50 5.03
CA ILE A 10 6.48 -15.46 5.11
C ILE A 10 6.59 -16.09 6.52
N PHE A 11 5.45 -16.39 7.17
CA PHE A 11 5.40 -16.83 8.58
C PHE A 11 4.69 -18.17 8.76
N SER A 12 5.23 -18.96 9.70
CA SER A 12 4.49 -19.82 10.64
C SER A 12 5.20 -19.76 12.00
N SER A 13 4.46 -19.85 13.10
CA SER A 13 4.93 -19.59 14.48
C SER A 13 5.61 -20.80 15.13
N LEU A 14 6.71 -20.59 15.89
CA LEU A 14 6.83 -20.93 17.33
C LEU A 14 8.18 -20.46 17.95
N ILE A 15 8.16 -20.37 19.28
CA ILE A 15 9.04 -19.70 20.26
C ILE A 15 10.41 -20.39 20.49
N GLY A 16 11.45 -19.63 20.88
CA GLY A 16 12.63 -20.19 21.58
C GLY A 16 13.90 -19.32 21.70
N ASP A 17 14.02 -18.64 22.85
CA ASP A 17 15.18 -18.24 23.67
C ASP A 17 16.41 -17.41 23.22
N GLU A 18 16.71 -16.46 24.12
CA GLU A 18 17.67 -15.36 24.11
C GLU A 18 19.14 -15.78 24.25
N LYS A 19 20.03 -15.03 23.59
CA LYS A 19 21.36 -14.70 24.15
C LYS A 19 21.67 -13.21 24.00
N LYS A 20 21.88 -12.58 25.15
CA LYS A 20 22.37 -11.22 25.40
C LYS A 20 23.69 -10.93 24.67
N VAL A 21 23.73 -9.87 23.87
CA VAL A 21 24.96 -9.21 23.42
C VAL A 21 24.87 -7.74 23.84
N ILE A 22 25.98 -7.26 24.40
CA ILE A 22 26.17 -5.98 25.08
C ILE A 22 25.96 -4.82 24.10
N GLU A 23 25.09 -3.88 24.47
CA GLU A 23 24.78 -2.66 23.71
C GLU A 23 25.94 -1.66 23.79
N GLU A 24 26.59 -1.42 22.65
CA GLU A 24 27.33 -0.20 22.40
C GLU A 24 26.32 0.81 21.80
N LYS A 25 25.97 1.85 22.55
CA LYS A 25 25.04 2.92 22.11
C LYS A 25 25.67 3.73 20.98
N VAL A 26 25.49 3.27 19.75
CA VAL A 26 25.60 4.11 18.55
C VAL A 26 24.21 4.70 18.30
N GLN A 27 24.05 6.01 18.51
CA GLN A 27 22.80 6.69 18.15
C GLN A 27 22.59 6.54 16.64
N PRO A 28 21.47 5.96 16.17
CA PRO A 28 21.22 5.83 14.75
C PRO A 28 21.02 7.22 14.16
N LYS A 29 21.85 7.57 13.19
CA LYS A 29 21.68 8.76 12.37
C LYS A 29 20.39 8.55 11.55
N ASN A 30 19.27 9.07 12.06
CA ASN A 30 17.93 8.96 11.46
C ASN A 30 17.93 9.60 10.07
N ASN A 31 18.28 8.83 9.05
CA ASN A 31 18.13 9.24 7.66
C ASN A 31 16.63 9.45 7.37
N PRO A 32 16.25 10.52 6.66
CA PRO A 32 14.85 10.79 6.37
C PRO A 32 14.24 9.62 5.59
N ILE A 33 13.13 9.10 6.11
CA ILE A 33 12.40 8.00 5.49
C ILE A 33 11.77 8.53 4.21
N LYS A 34 12.11 7.89 3.09
CA LYS A 34 11.51 8.27 1.82
C LYS A 34 10.10 7.75 1.76
N ILE A 35 9.24 8.52 1.13
CA ILE A 35 7.84 8.18 0.97
C ILE A 35 7.34 8.52 -0.42
N GLU A 36 6.23 7.88 -0.78
CA GLU A 36 5.41 8.19 -1.94
C GLU A 36 3.97 8.30 -1.45
N ALA A 37 3.39 9.50 -1.52
CA ALA A 37 2.00 9.74 -1.18
C ALA A 37 1.18 9.84 -2.47
N ARG A 38 0.11 9.06 -2.57
CA ARG A 38 -0.89 9.18 -3.62
C ARG A 38 -2.02 10.07 -3.12
N LEU A 39 -2.29 11.15 -3.85
CA LEU A 39 -3.42 12.03 -3.60
C LEU A 39 -4.70 11.43 -4.21
N ARG A 40 -5.87 11.84 -3.70
CA ARG A 40 -7.17 11.39 -4.19
C ARG A 40 -7.43 11.78 -5.65
N ASP A 41 -6.83 12.87 -6.10
CA ASP A 41 -6.82 13.31 -7.51
C ASP A 41 -5.86 12.49 -8.41
N ARG A 42 -5.27 11.41 -7.86
CA ARG A 42 -4.32 10.49 -8.52
C ARG A 42 -2.95 11.08 -8.81
N THR A 43 -2.65 12.29 -8.34
CA THR A 43 -1.29 12.82 -8.36
C THR A 43 -0.44 12.21 -7.25
N PHE A 44 0.88 12.40 -7.33
CA PHE A 44 1.83 11.79 -6.39
C PHE A 44 2.80 12.82 -5.81
N ILE A 45 3.10 12.69 -4.53
CA ILE A 45 4.15 13.43 -3.84
C ILE A 45 5.26 12.45 -3.48
N ILE A 46 6.49 12.75 -3.91
CA ILE A 46 7.69 11.97 -3.56
C ILE A 46 8.60 12.83 -2.69
N GLY A 47 8.98 12.32 -1.52
CA GLY A 47 9.77 13.08 -0.56
C GLY A 47 10.02 12.34 0.74
N SER A 48 10.07 13.06 1.84
CA SER A 48 10.02 12.54 3.22
C SER A 48 9.01 13.34 4.03
N LEU A 49 8.44 12.75 5.09
CA LEU A 49 7.67 13.53 6.05
C LEU A 49 8.60 14.33 6.96
N GLU A 50 8.13 15.48 7.44
CA GLU A 50 8.84 16.27 8.44
C GLU A 50 8.85 15.59 9.82
N ASN A 51 7.74 14.98 10.21
CA ASN A 51 7.62 14.28 11.48
C ASN A 51 8.38 12.95 11.43
N GLN A 52 8.87 12.49 12.59
CA GLN A 52 9.53 11.18 12.72
C GLN A 52 8.58 10.06 13.15
N SER A 53 7.39 10.42 13.65
CA SER A 53 6.33 9.50 14.07
C SER A 53 4.95 10.04 13.70
N ILE A 54 3.95 9.16 13.73
CA ILE A 54 2.54 9.48 13.55
C ILE A 54 1.77 9.03 14.79
N VAL A 55 0.76 9.82 15.18
CA VAL A 55 -0.11 9.51 16.32
C VAL A 55 -1.46 9.04 15.79
N VAL A 56 -1.85 7.83 16.17
CA VAL A 56 -3.10 7.20 15.78
C VAL A 56 -3.99 7.06 17.00
N THR A 57 -5.16 7.67 16.98
CA THR A 57 -6.21 7.43 17.98
C THR A 57 -6.97 6.16 17.62
N THR A 58 -6.90 5.15 18.49
CA THR A 58 -7.64 3.88 18.35
C THR A 58 -8.72 3.79 19.43
N LYS A 59 -9.60 2.78 19.34
CA LYS A 59 -10.56 2.46 20.41
C LYS A 59 -9.92 2.13 21.76
N TYR A 60 -8.63 1.82 21.79
CA TYR A 60 -7.87 1.47 22.99
C TYR A 60 -7.00 2.63 23.52
N GLY A 61 -7.05 3.80 22.86
CA GLY A 61 -6.22 4.95 23.17
C GLY A 61 -5.28 5.33 22.03
N ASN A 62 -4.36 6.23 22.34
CA ASN A 62 -3.42 6.80 21.37
C ASN A 62 -2.18 5.92 21.23
N LEU A 63 -1.80 5.65 19.99
CA LEU A 63 -0.58 4.92 19.63
C LEU A 63 0.34 5.87 18.87
N ASN A 64 1.56 6.07 19.37
CA ASN A 64 2.61 6.80 18.67
C ASN A 64 3.50 5.79 17.94
N ILE A 65 3.53 5.84 16.61
CA ILE A 65 4.21 4.87 15.76
C ILE A 65 5.33 5.59 15.01
N ASP A 66 6.56 5.11 15.16
CA ASP A 66 7.69 5.63 14.40
C ASP A 66 7.53 5.33 12.91
N LEU A 67 7.84 6.33 12.06
CA LEU A 67 7.70 6.16 10.61
C LEU A 67 8.57 5.02 10.07
N GLY A 68 9.63 4.65 10.79
CA GLY A 68 10.53 3.55 10.41
C GLY A 68 9.88 2.18 10.47
N ASP A 69 8.84 2.05 11.30
CA ASP A 69 8.09 0.81 11.50
C ASP A 69 6.87 0.71 10.58
N ILE A 70 6.49 1.81 9.93
CA ILE A 70 5.35 1.87 9.02
C ILE A 70 5.76 1.44 7.61
N ASN A 71 4.95 0.59 7.00
CA ASN A 71 5.04 0.20 5.59
C ASN A 71 4.09 1.04 4.72
N LYS A 72 2.84 1.17 5.17
CA LYS A 72 1.77 1.87 4.44
C LYS A 72 0.80 2.53 5.41
N ILE A 73 0.30 3.69 5.02
CA ILE A 73 -0.92 4.27 5.61
C ILE A 73 -1.96 4.38 4.51
N GLU A 74 -3.16 3.85 4.76
CA GLU A 74 -4.35 4.13 3.98
C GLU A 74 -5.22 5.09 4.79
N PHE A 75 -5.56 6.24 4.21
CA PHE A 75 -6.42 7.21 4.87
C PHE A 75 -7.88 6.92 4.56
N GLY A 76 -8.68 6.87 5.61
CA GLY A 76 -10.11 6.72 5.51
C GLY A 76 -10.76 7.89 4.78
N MET A 77 -11.91 7.65 4.17
CA MET A 77 -12.74 8.69 3.59
C MET A 77 -13.50 9.38 4.71
N LYS A 78 -13.05 10.60 5.02
CA LYS A 78 -13.70 11.52 5.94
C LYS A 78 -13.59 12.92 5.35
N ILE A 79 -14.61 13.73 5.60
CA ILE A 79 -14.58 15.16 5.38
C ILE A 79 -14.41 15.85 6.73
N SER A 80 -13.82 17.04 6.71
CA SER A 80 -13.60 17.82 7.90
C SER A 80 -14.93 18.21 8.56
N SER A 81 -14.91 18.54 9.86
CA SER A 81 -16.12 19.02 10.56
C SER A 81 -16.75 20.27 9.92
N SER A 82 -15.92 21.11 9.28
CA SER A 82 -16.40 22.28 8.54
C SER A 82 -17.09 21.87 7.25
N GLU A 83 -16.56 20.90 6.52
CA GLU A 83 -17.16 20.39 5.29
C GLU A 83 -18.43 19.60 5.57
N GLU A 84 -18.45 18.80 6.63
CA GLU A 84 -19.65 18.12 7.11
C GLU A 84 -20.80 19.10 7.40
N SER A 85 -20.49 20.30 7.91
CA SER A 85 -21.49 21.34 8.14
C SER A 85 -22.00 21.96 6.83
N LYS A 86 -21.11 22.22 5.86
CA LYS A 86 -21.49 22.70 4.52
C LYS A 86 -22.33 21.67 3.78
N LEU A 87 -21.92 20.41 3.86
CA LEU A 87 -22.64 19.29 3.24
C LEU A 87 -24.07 19.20 3.76
N LYS A 88 -24.27 19.32 5.08
CA LYS A 88 -25.62 19.38 5.69
C LYS A 88 -26.47 20.51 5.13
N GLN A 89 -25.88 21.69 4.97
CA GLN A 89 -26.57 22.82 4.38
C GLN A 89 -26.97 22.52 2.93
N TYR A 90 -26.04 22.03 2.11
CA TYR A 90 -26.33 21.71 0.70
C TYR A 90 -27.35 20.60 0.57
N ILE A 91 -27.33 19.56 1.41
CA ILE A 91 -28.38 18.51 1.42
C ILE A 91 -29.75 19.12 1.77
N SER A 92 -29.80 20.06 2.72
CA SER A 92 -31.03 20.78 3.06
C SER A 92 -31.54 21.64 1.91
N GLU A 93 -30.66 22.36 1.21
CA GLU A 93 -30.98 23.16 0.02
C GLU A 93 -31.40 22.29 -1.17
N LEU A 94 -30.76 21.13 -1.35
CA LEU A 94 -31.10 20.14 -2.37
C LEU A 94 -32.54 19.64 -2.20
N LYS A 95 -32.96 19.42 -0.96
CA LYS A 95 -34.28 18.87 -0.59
C LYS A 95 -35.38 19.92 -0.52
N ASN A 96 -35.10 21.06 0.10
CA ASN A 96 -36.12 22.05 0.49
C ASN A 96 -35.99 23.38 -0.27
N GLY A 97 -34.90 23.58 -1.02
CA GLY A 97 -34.67 24.79 -1.80
C GLY A 97 -35.56 24.87 -3.04
N ASN A 98 -35.61 26.05 -3.64
CA ASN A 98 -36.18 26.20 -4.98
C ASN A 98 -35.28 25.50 -6.03
N GLU A 99 -35.74 25.44 -7.28
CA GLU A 99 -35.01 24.74 -8.35
C GLU A 99 -33.56 25.24 -8.52
N LYS A 100 -33.34 26.56 -8.41
CA LYS A 100 -32.01 27.17 -8.53
C LYS A 100 -31.11 26.82 -7.34
N ASP A 101 -31.65 26.87 -6.12
CA ASP A 101 -30.91 26.53 -4.90
C ASP A 101 -30.55 25.03 -4.91
N SER A 102 -31.48 24.19 -5.37
CA SER A 102 -31.28 22.75 -5.49
C SER A 102 -30.18 22.41 -6.52
N GLN A 103 -30.19 23.03 -7.70
CA GLN A 103 -29.14 22.85 -8.72
C GLN A 103 -27.76 23.36 -8.25
N ASN A 104 -27.73 24.49 -7.54
CA ASN A 104 -26.49 25.01 -6.98
C ASN A 104 -25.93 24.09 -5.89
N ALA A 105 -26.79 23.58 -5.00
CA ALA A 105 -26.40 22.61 -3.99
C ALA A 105 -25.86 21.31 -4.60
N GLU A 106 -26.49 20.80 -5.67
CA GLU A 106 -26.01 19.64 -6.43
C GLU A 106 -24.59 19.86 -6.96
N SER A 107 -24.35 20.96 -7.68
CA SER A 107 -23.01 21.31 -8.17
C SER A 107 -22.00 21.44 -7.03
N LYS A 108 -22.40 22.01 -5.88
CA LYS A 108 -21.51 22.15 -4.72
C LYS A 108 -21.16 20.82 -4.07
N ILE A 109 -22.09 19.87 -4.02
CA ILE A 109 -21.81 18.52 -3.48
C ILE A 109 -20.88 17.76 -4.44
N LEU A 110 -21.11 17.86 -5.75
CA LEU A 110 -20.23 17.27 -6.76
C LEU A 110 -18.81 17.86 -6.71
N ASP A 111 -18.68 19.18 -6.51
CA ASP A 111 -17.39 19.87 -6.33
C ASP A 111 -16.62 19.37 -5.10
N MET A 112 -17.32 18.91 -4.06
CA MET A 112 -16.67 18.29 -2.88
C MET A 112 -16.08 16.91 -3.20
N GLY A 113 -16.55 16.26 -4.25
CA GLY A 113 -16.01 15.02 -4.79
C GLY A 113 -16.27 13.79 -3.92
N ILE A 114 -15.54 12.71 -4.21
CA ILE A 114 -15.82 11.38 -3.63
C ILE A 114 -15.70 11.32 -2.11
N SER A 115 -14.97 12.25 -1.48
CA SER A 115 -14.77 12.28 -0.02
C SER A 115 -16.08 12.40 0.77
N VAL A 116 -17.13 12.97 0.19
CA VAL A 116 -18.45 13.10 0.85
C VAL A 116 -19.29 11.84 0.83
N LEU A 117 -18.97 10.83 -0.01
CA LEU A 117 -19.76 9.60 -0.17
C LEU A 117 -20.14 8.94 1.17
N PRO A 118 -19.20 8.75 2.14
CA PRO A 118 -19.52 8.29 3.49
C PRO A 118 -20.67 9.04 4.17
N SER A 119 -20.61 10.36 4.12
CA SER A 119 -21.61 11.22 4.77
C SER A 119 -22.92 11.15 3.99
N LEU A 120 -22.89 11.14 2.65
CA LEU A 120 -24.08 10.99 1.81
C LEU A 120 -24.83 9.67 2.09
N TYR A 121 -24.15 8.53 2.21
CA TYR A 121 -24.79 7.27 2.57
C TYR A 121 -25.46 7.34 3.94
N LYS A 122 -24.76 7.90 4.94
CA LYS A 122 -25.31 8.10 6.29
C LYS A 122 -26.56 8.99 6.28
N TYR A 123 -26.63 9.97 5.38
CA TYR A 123 -27.83 10.77 5.17
C TYR A 123 -28.94 9.96 4.50
N SER A 124 -28.62 9.20 3.46
CA SER A 124 -29.58 8.38 2.72
C SER A 124 -30.24 7.30 3.58
N GLU A 125 -29.46 6.62 4.42
CA GLU A 125 -29.94 5.60 5.36
C GLU A 125 -30.90 6.18 6.41
N LYS A 126 -30.62 7.38 6.92
CA LYS A 126 -31.47 8.04 7.92
C LYS A 126 -32.81 8.52 7.36
N GLU A 127 -32.87 8.85 6.07
CA GLU A 127 -34.05 9.40 5.41
C GLU A 127 -34.86 8.35 4.61
N ASN A 128 -34.61 7.05 4.82
CA ASN A 128 -35.30 5.96 4.11
C ASN A 128 -35.20 6.06 2.56
N ASN A 129 -34.09 6.56 2.02
CA ASN A 129 -33.77 6.53 0.58
C ASN A 129 -34.74 7.27 -0.40
N GLU A 130 -35.65 8.12 0.08
CA GLU A 130 -36.67 8.74 -0.82
C GLU A 130 -36.15 9.93 -1.66
N ASN A 131 -34.93 10.41 -1.44
CA ASN A 131 -34.40 11.56 -2.18
C ASN A 131 -33.68 11.14 -3.48
N GLN A 132 -34.41 11.12 -4.59
CA GLN A 132 -33.89 10.75 -5.92
C GLN A 132 -32.67 11.58 -6.36
N LYS A 133 -32.62 12.88 -6.01
CA LYS A 133 -31.48 13.76 -6.34
C LYS A 133 -30.23 13.43 -5.55
N LEU A 134 -30.39 13.08 -4.26
CA LEU A 134 -29.27 12.63 -3.45
C LEU A 134 -28.69 11.32 -4.00
N ASN A 135 -29.56 10.39 -4.41
CA ASN A 135 -29.14 9.13 -5.02
C ASN A 135 -28.43 9.33 -6.37
N SER A 136 -28.88 10.26 -7.21
CA SER A 136 -28.19 10.55 -8.48
C SER A 136 -26.78 11.12 -8.24
N ILE A 137 -26.61 11.99 -7.26
CA ILE A 137 -25.30 12.52 -6.87
C ILE A 137 -24.37 11.39 -6.37
N ILE A 138 -24.89 10.47 -5.55
CA ILE A 138 -24.12 9.31 -5.07
C ILE A 138 -23.63 8.49 -6.27
N ILE A 139 -24.51 8.15 -7.21
CA ILE A 139 -24.18 7.38 -8.41
C ILE A 139 -23.14 8.10 -9.27
N GLU A 140 -23.29 9.41 -9.46
CA GLU A 140 -22.33 10.20 -10.23
C GLU A 140 -20.95 10.19 -9.57
N LEU A 141 -20.86 10.43 -8.27
CA LEU A 141 -19.62 10.37 -7.52
C LEU A 141 -18.99 8.98 -7.56
N GLU A 142 -19.77 7.91 -7.38
CA GLU A 142 -19.31 6.52 -7.53
C GLU A 142 -18.74 6.25 -8.93
N SER A 143 -19.37 6.76 -9.98
CA SER A 143 -18.89 6.58 -11.36
C SER A 143 -17.52 7.21 -11.63
N THR A 144 -17.09 8.16 -10.78
CA THR A 144 -15.74 8.75 -10.85
C THR A 144 -14.69 7.94 -10.09
N THR A 145 -15.13 7.00 -9.23
CA THR A 145 -14.27 6.04 -8.53
C THR A 145 -13.96 4.84 -9.43
N SER A 146 -12.78 4.25 -9.27
CA SER A 146 -12.47 2.97 -9.93
C SER A 146 -12.96 1.85 -9.02
N ASP A 147 -13.54 0.77 -9.58
CA ASP A 147 -14.17 -0.37 -8.87
C ASP A 147 -13.33 -1.03 -7.75
N ASP A 148 -12.04 -0.68 -7.62
CA ASP A 148 -11.08 -1.26 -6.67
C ASP A 148 -10.96 -0.52 -5.32
N GLU A 149 -11.54 0.67 -5.15
CA GLU A 149 -11.43 1.42 -3.88
C GLU A 149 -12.48 0.95 -2.86
N ASN A 150 -12.14 -0.08 -2.07
CA ASN A 150 -12.87 -0.42 -0.85
C ASN A 150 -12.92 0.81 0.08
N ILE A 151 -14.07 1.50 0.12
CA ILE A 151 -14.30 2.69 0.94
C ILE A 151 -14.10 2.32 2.42
N SER A 152 -13.00 2.78 3.02
CA SER A 152 -12.74 2.60 4.44
C SER A 152 -12.94 3.90 5.19
N TYR A 153 -13.60 3.85 6.35
CA TYR A 153 -13.88 5.03 7.17
C TYR A 153 -12.77 5.37 8.16
N ASN A 154 -11.98 4.37 8.55
CA ASN A 154 -10.87 4.54 9.46
C ASN A 154 -9.56 4.53 8.69
N ASP A 155 -8.58 5.27 9.21
CA ASP A 155 -7.21 5.17 8.76
C ASP A 155 -6.69 3.77 9.13
N LYS A 156 -5.97 3.13 8.19
CA LYS A 156 -5.30 1.85 8.40
C LYS A 156 -3.81 2.04 8.30
N ILE A 157 -3.10 1.62 9.34
CA ILE A 157 -1.64 1.71 9.43
C ILE A 157 -1.10 0.29 9.38
N PHE A 158 -0.34 0.02 8.33
CA PHE A 158 0.30 -1.26 8.09
C PHE A 158 1.74 -1.15 8.55
N LEU A 159 2.12 -1.95 9.55
CA LEU A 159 3.50 -2.01 10.03
C LEU A 159 4.33 -3.02 9.23
N ASN A 160 5.65 -2.93 9.40
CA ASN A 160 6.63 -3.82 8.80
C ASN A 160 6.56 -5.26 9.33
N ASP A 161 5.95 -5.47 10.50
CA ASP A 161 5.78 -6.78 11.16
C ASP A 161 4.42 -7.44 10.89
N ASP A 162 3.64 -6.89 9.94
CA ASP A 162 2.29 -7.30 9.55
C ASP A 162 1.16 -6.87 10.48
N SER A 163 1.45 -6.18 11.58
CA SER A 163 0.42 -5.60 12.41
C SER A 163 -0.35 -4.52 11.63
N ILE A 164 -1.68 -4.55 11.73
CA ILE A 164 -2.56 -3.54 11.16
C ILE A 164 -3.29 -2.83 12.29
N PHE A 165 -3.06 -1.53 12.41
CA PHE A 165 -3.83 -0.69 13.33
C PHE A 165 -4.92 0.03 12.57
N SER A 166 -6.13 0.03 13.11
CA SER A 166 -7.24 0.83 12.61
C SER A 166 -7.58 1.92 13.62
N GLY A 167 -7.67 3.15 13.14
CA GLY A 167 -7.92 4.31 13.98
C GLY A 167 -7.99 5.60 13.17
N GLU A 168 -7.61 6.69 13.80
CA GLU A 168 -7.55 8.01 13.18
C GLU A 168 -6.18 8.63 13.37
N VAL A 169 -5.53 8.99 12.28
CA VAL A 169 -4.30 9.78 12.29
C VAL A 169 -4.64 11.19 12.73
N ASN A 170 -4.04 11.63 13.84
CA ASN A 170 -4.40 12.90 14.50
C ASN A 170 -3.91 14.14 13.75
N GLN A 171 -2.99 13.97 12.80
CA GLN A 171 -2.47 15.06 11.99
C GLN A 171 -3.45 15.42 10.87
N GLU A 172 -4.10 16.58 10.96
CA GLU A 172 -4.93 17.12 9.88
C GLU A 172 -4.11 17.48 8.64
N ASN A 173 -2.84 17.85 8.83
CA ASN A 173 -1.94 18.27 7.77
C ASN A 173 -0.62 17.50 7.86
N LEU A 174 -0.13 17.05 6.71
CA LEU A 174 1.17 16.41 6.57
C LEU A 174 2.10 17.33 5.79
N ILE A 175 3.32 17.49 6.31
CA ILE A 175 4.37 18.33 5.73
C ILE A 175 5.40 17.42 5.05
N PHE A 176 5.50 17.56 3.74
CA PHE A 176 6.38 16.81 2.85
C PHE A 176 7.60 17.63 2.49
N LYS A 177 8.80 17.10 2.75
CA LYS A 177 10.08 17.63 2.26
C LYS A 177 10.39 16.94 0.93
N THR A 178 10.26 17.69 -0.17
CA THR A 178 10.51 17.19 -1.54
C THR A 178 11.79 17.79 -2.10
N ASN A 179 12.24 17.29 -3.26
CA ASN A 179 13.36 17.90 -3.98
C ASN A 179 13.05 19.32 -4.50
N TYR A 180 11.78 19.71 -4.54
CA TYR A 180 11.31 21.02 -5.02
C TYR A 180 10.95 21.98 -3.89
N GLY A 181 11.16 21.58 -2.63
CA GLY A 181 10.81 22.36 -1.44
C GLY A 181 9.81 21.66 -0.53
N VAL A 182 9.22 22.44 0.37
CA VAL A 182 8.27 21.96 1.37
C VAL A 182 6.84 22.08 0.84
N LEU A 183 6.09 20.99 0.89
CA LEU A 183 4.69 20.94 0.50
C LEU A 183 3.84 20.52 1.70
N LYS A 184 2.72 21.23 1.92
CA LYS A 184 1.74 20.90 2.95
C LYS A 184 0.50 20.34 2.27
N ALA A 185 0.04 19.16 2.67
CA ALA A 185 -1.21 18.58 2.19
C ALA A 185 -2.12 18.21 3.36
N GLU A 186 -3.40 18.45 3.19
CA GLU A 186 -4.45 18.02 4.11
C GLU A 186 -4.60 16.49 4.03
N LYS A 187 -4.72 15.83 5.18
CA LYS A 187 -4.88 14.37 5.31
C LYS A 187 -6.00 13.85 4.40
N GLU A 188 -7.11 14.57 4.36
CA GLU A 188 -8.32 14.20 3.63
C GLU A 188 -8.12 14.17 2.11
N LYS A 189 -7.12 14.89 1.58
CA LYS A 189 -6.76 14.88 0.15
C LYS A 189 -5.81 13.74 -0.21
N ILE A 190 -5.30 13.01 0.78
CA ILE A 190 -4.34 11.92 0.58
C ILE A 190 -5.10 10.60 0.62
N SER A 191 -4.87 9.73 -0.37
CA SER A 191 -5.42 8.37 -0.39
C SER A 191 -4.56 7.44 0.44
N ASN A 192 -3.25 7.41 0.16
CA ASN A 192 -2.32 6.55 0.87
C ASN A 192 -0.89 7.08 0.83
N ILE A 193 -0.06 6.59 1.75
CA ILE A 193 1.39 6.84 1.79
C ILE A 193 2.11 5.50 1.87
N LEU A 194 3.06 5.29 0.97
CA LEU A 194 4.00 4.19 0.99
C LEU A 194 5.32 4.66 1.61
N PHE A 195 5.83 3.90 2.57
CA PHE A 195 7.07 4.20 3.27
C PHE A 195 8.21 3.31 2.77
N TYR A 196 9.37 3.93 2.59
CA TYR A 196 10.61 3.28 2.15
C TYR A 196 11.67 3.54 3.22
N SER A 197 11.92 2.54 4.06
CA SER A 197 12.95 2.64 5.09
C SER A 197 14.33 2.84 4.46
N SER A 198 15.10 3.81 4.98
CA SER A 198 16.50 4.00 4.58
C SER A 198 17.35 2.96 5.28
N LEU A 199 18.12 2.19 4.52
CA LEU A 199 19.20 1.38 5.06
C LEU A 199 20.35 2.30 5.48
N GLU A 200 21.08 1.95 6.53
CA GLU A 200 22.29 2.68 6.98
C GLU A 200 23.33 2.85 5.85
N SER A 201 23.31 1.93 4.88
CA SER A 201 24.16 1.98 3.68
C SER A 201 23.67 2.93 2.57
N GLY A 202 22.68 3.80 2.84
CA GLY A 202 22.09 4.73 1.86
C GLY A 202 21.14 4.05 0.86
N GLY A 203 20.64 2.87 1.25
CA GLY A 203 19.76 2.02 0.46
C GLY A 203 18.28 2.20 0.79
N LEU A 204 17.39 1.64 -0.03
CA LEU A 204 15.95 1.57 0.28
C LEU A 204 15.59 0.12 0.66
N LYS A 205 14.78 -0.03 1.71
CA LYS A 205 14.18 -1.31 2.12
C LYS A 205 12.66 -1.21 2.10
N LYS A 206 12.04 -2.22 1.48
CA LYS A 206 10.60 -2.41 1.44
C LYS A 206 10.26 -3.89 1.65
N VAL A 207 9.16 -4.13 2.36
CA VAL A 207 8.67 -5.47 2.71
C VAL A 207 7.38 -5.72 1.94
N TYR A 208 7.29 -6.90 1.32
CA TYR A 208 6.12 -7.34 0.58
C TYR A 208 5.60 -8.66 1.12
N LYS A 209 4.30 -8.87 0.99
CA LYS A 209 3.66 -10.19 1.10
C LYS A 209 3.39 -10.73 -0.30
N LEU A 210 3.62 -12.03 -0.46
CA LEU A 210 3.43 -12.71 -1.74
C LEU A 210 2.50 -13.93 -1.55
N PRO A 211 1.18 -13.72 -1.38
CA PRO A 211 0.21 -14.79 -1.29
C PRO A 211 0.19 -15.65 -2.57
N ALA A 212 0.31 -16.98 -2.38
CA ALA A 212 0.42 -17.94 -3.48
C ALA A 212 -0.82 -17.98 -4.39
N ASN A 213 -2.02 -17.75 -3.87
CA ASN A 213 -3.24 -17.74 -4.67
C ASN A 213 -3.35 -16.54 -5.65
N ILE A 214 -2.44 -15.56 -5.56
CA ILE A 214 -2.45 -14.35 -6.42
C ILE A 214 -1.21 -14.31 -7.32
N TYR A 215 -0.04 -14.66 -6.77
CA TYR A 215 1.24 -14.39 -7.41
C TYR A 215 1.93 -15.65 -7.94
N ILE A 216 1.16 -16.48 -8.65
CA ILE A 216 1.65 -17.61 -9.45
C ILE A 216 1.41 -17.28 -10.92
N PRO A 217 2.41 -17.41 -11.81
CA PRO A 217 2.23 -17.12 -13.22
C PRO A 217 1.28 -18.14 -13.84
N VAL A 218 0.33 -17.62 -14.62
CA VAL A 218 -0.55 -18.45 -15.44
C VAL A 218 0.21 -18.68 -16.75
N ASN A 219 0.43 -19.93 -17.15
CA ASN A 219 1.16 -20.38 -18.35
C ASN A 219 2.69 -20.14 -18.38
N ASN A 220 3.37 -20.69 -19.40
CA ASN A 220 4.82 -20.58 -19.63
C ASN A 220 5.26 -19.27 -20.32
N THR A 221 4.38 -18.27 -20.42
CA THR A 221 4.67 -17.02 -21.13
C THR A 221 5.07 -15.91 -20.16
N SER A 222 5.75 -14.89 -20.68
CA SER A 222 6.16 -13.69 -19.96
C SER A 222 5.00 -12.74 -19.61
N SER A 223 3.75 -13.22 -19.60
CA SER A 223 2.57 -12.41 -19.27
C SER A 223 2.68 -11.80 -17.87
N GLN A 224 2.06 -10.64 -17.69
CA GLN A 224 2.14 -9.86 -16.45
C GLN A 224 1.31 -10.46 -15.30
N THR A 225 0.41 -11.39 -15.61
CA THR A 225 -0.43 -12.11 -14.65
C THR A 225 0.43 -12.96 -13.72
N GLY A 226 0.11 -12.96 -12.41
CA GLY A 226 0.87 -13.72 -11.41
C GLY A 226 2.15 -13.06 -10.90
N TYR A 227 2.41 -11.80 -11.26
CA TYR A 227 3.54 -11.04 -10.73
C TYR A 227 3.09 -9.91 -9.81
N LEU A 228 3.76 -9.78 -8.68
CA LEU A 228 3.70 -8.60 -7.82
C LEU A 228 4.55 -7.49 -8.44
N ASP A 229 3.91 -6.39 -8.82
CA ASP A 229 4.60 -5.15 -9.14
C ASP A 229 5.10 -4.47 -7.86
N THR A 230 6.42 -4.51 -7.64
CA THR A 230 7.02 -3.91 -6.44
C THR A 230 7.04 -2.38 -6.50
N LYS A 231 6.89 -1.78 -7.69
CA LYS A 231 7.16 -0.35 -7.98
C LYS A 231 8.61 0.08 -7.72
N ILE A 232 9.51 -0.85 -7.41
CA ILE A 232 10.94 -0.56 -7.23
C ILE A 232 11.60 -0.52 -8.60
N SER A 233 11.94 0.67 -9.06
CA SER A 233 12.76 0.87 -10.25
C SER A 233 14.24 0.70 -9.92
N ILE A 234 14.94 -0.06 -10.76
CA ILE A 234 16.38 -0.26 -10.71
C ILE A 234 17.01 0.06 -12.07
N ARG A 235 18.22 0.60 -12.06
CA ARG A 235 19.01 0.87 -13.27
C ARG A 235 20.03 -0.25 -13.50
N LYS A 236 20.33 -0.53 -14.76
CA LYS A 236 21.43 -1.41 -15.15
C LYS A 236 22.72 -1.00 -14.43
N GLY A 237 23.37 -1.96 -13.78
CA GLY A 237 24.59 -1.75 -12.99
C GLY A 237 24.36 -1.45 -11.50
N GLU A 238 23.12 -1.23 -11.06
CA GLU A 238 22.83 -1.05 -9.63
C GLU A 238 22.81 -2.39 -8.88
N THR A 239 23.24 -2.35 -7.63
CA THR A 239 23.22 -3.52 -6.73
C THR A 239 21.91 -3.59 -5.96
N PHE A 240 21.34 -4.79 -5.89
CA PHE A 240 20.18 -5.05 -5.06
C PHE A 240 20.30 -6.41 -4.36
N GLU A 241 19.53 -6.55 -3.30
CA GLU A 241 19.41 -7.74 -2.49
C GLU A 241 17.93 -8.02 -2.28
N ILE A 242 17.55 -9.29 -2.33
CA ILE A 242 16.22 -9.75 -1.98
C ILE A 242 16.41 -10.87 -0.95
N LYS A 243 15.77 -10.78 0.19
CA LYS A 243 15.68 -11.84 1.20
C LYS A 243 14.25 -12.32 1.26
N ALA A 244 14.05 -13.60 1.48
CA ALA A 244 12.73 -14.18 1.62
C ALA A 244 12.72 -15.23 2.74
N THR A 245 11.65 -15.26 3.52
CA THR A 245 11.43 -16.27 4.56
C THR A 245 10.06 -16.94 4.40
N GLY A 246 9.78 -17.96 5.22
CA GLY A 246 8.54 -18.70 5.46
C GLY A 246 8.10 -19.72 4.43
N GLU A 247 6.79 -19.99 4.35
CA GLU A 247 6.23 -21.19 3.74
C GLU A 247 4.89 -20.94 3.04
N ILE A 248 4.69 -21.60 1.90
CA ILE A 248 3.42 -21.65 1.17
C ILE A 248 2.99 -23.11 0.99
N SER A 249 1.68 -23.33 0.86
CA SER A 249 1.11 -24.63 0.47
C SER A 249 0.47 -24.51 -0.90
N LEU A 250 0.86 -25.40 -1.83
CA LEU A 250 0.36 -25.39 -3.20
C LEU A 250 -0.59 -26.57 -3.43
N ALA A 251 -1.88 -26.29 -3.63
CA ALA A 251 -2.93 -27.31 -3.74
C ALA A 251 -2.76 -28.22 -4.98
N SER A 252 -2.36 -27.62 -6.10
CA SER A 252 -1.95 -28.26 -7.36
C SER A 252 -0.85 -29.32 -7.19
N LEU A 253 0.01 -29.15 -6.18
CA LEU A 253 1.08 -30.07 -5.84
C LEU A 253 0.73 -30.89 -4.60
N SER A 254 -0.53 -31.32 -4.50
CA SER A 254 -1.08 -32.14 -3.41
C SER A 254 -0.93 -31.50 -2.04
N ASN A 255 -1.13 -30.18 -1.95
CA ASN A 255 -0.93 -29.38 -0.73
C ASN A 255 0.51 -29.49 -0.16
N SER A 256 1.50 -29.78 -1.02
CA SER A 256 2.91 -29.77 -0.61
C SER A 256 3.31 -28.38 -0.13
N LYS A 257 4.19 -28.36 0.87
CA LYS A 257 4.73 -27.15 1.48
C LYS A 257 6.05 -26.77 0.83
N PHE A 258 6.24 -25.48 0.58
CA PHE A 258 7.43 -24.94 -0.07
C PHE A 258 7.95 -23.73 0.68
N THR A 259 9.28 -23.65 0.80
CA THR A 259 9.98 -22.45 1.26
C THR A 259 10.40 -21.61 0.04
N PRO A 260 10.90 -20.36 0.20
CA PRO A 260 11.38 -19.56 -0.93
C PRO A 260 12.44 -20.22 -1.82
N ILE A 261 13.10 -21.29 -1.36
CA ILE A 261 14.06 -22.09 -2.16
C ILE A 261 13.34 -22.94 -3.23
N GLY A 262 12.09 -23.32 -2.98
CA GLY A 262 11.34 -24.29 -3.76
C GLY A 262 11.83 -25.73 -3.61
N ASP A 263 11.28 -26.63 -4.44
CA ASP A 263 11.65 -28.03 -4.49
C ASP A 263 11.66 -28.52 -5.95
N SER A 264 12.86 -28.80 -6.47
CA SER A 264 13.03 -29.25 -7.85
C SER A 264 12.52 -30.68 -8.08
N SER A 265 12.35 -31.49 -7.03
CA SER A 265 11.77 -32.83 -7.15
C SER A 265 10.29 -32.79 -7.52
N LYS A 266 9.62 -31.67 -7.24
CA LYS A 266 8.21 -31.42 -7.59
C LYS A 266 8.03 -30.84 -8.99
N GLY A 267 9.11 -30.41 -9.63
CA GLY A 267 9.12 -29.82 -10.97
C GLY A 267 9.82 -28.46 -11.00
N SER A 268 9.80 -27.83 -12.18
CA SER A 268 10.40 -26.52 -12.38
C SER A 268 9.69 -25.73 -13.47
N TRP A 269 9.67 -24.40 -13.31
CA TRP A 269 9.21 -23.44 -14.29
C TRP A 269 10.42 -22.63 -14.78
N MET A 270 10.73 -22.71 -16.07
CA MET A 270 11.91 -22.05 -16.66
C MET A 270 13.24 -22.34 -15.92
N ASN A 271 13.44 -23.60 -15.49
CA ASN A 271 14.57 -24.05 -14.65
C ASN A 271 14.59 -23.47 -13.22
N ILE A 272 13.50 -22.87 -12.78
CA ILE A 272 13.31 -22.41 -11.40
C ILE A 272 12.47 -23.47 -10.66
N PRO A 273 12.94 -24.02 -9.52
CA PRO A 273 12.18 -25.01 -8.76
C PRO A 273 10.76 -24.55 -8.43
N PHE A 274 9.78 -25.46 -8.44
CA PHE A 274 8.43 -25.11 -8.01
C PHE A 274 8.38 -24.67 -6.54
N GLY A 275 7.50 -23.72 -6.23
CA GLY A 275 7.38 -23.04 -4.96
C GLY A 275 8.50 -22.04 -4.64
N ALA A 276 9.53 -21.90 -5.49
CA ALA A 276 10.62 -20.97 -5.25
C ALA A 276 10.21 -19.51 -5.51
N LEU A 277 10.82 -18.57 -4.78
CA LEU A 277 10.70 -17.15 -5.11
C LEU A 277 11.53 -16.85 -6.37
N ALA A 278 10.89 -16.21 -7.34
CA ALA A 278 11.50 -15.71 -8.56
C ALA A 278 11.27 -14.20 -8.72
N ALA A 279 12.09 -13.57 -9.54
CA ALA A 279 11.90 -12.18 -9.94
C ALA A 279 12.14 -11.99 -11.44
N LYS A 280 11.59 -10.91 -12.00
CA LYS A 280 12.01 -10.36 -13.30
C LYS A 280 12.24 -8.86 -13.20
N ILE A 281 13.07 -8.31 -14.08
CA ILE A 281 13.31 -6.86 -14.16
C ILE A 281 12.70 -6.36 -15.47
N GLY A 282 11.75 -5.43 -15.37
CA GLY A 282 10.99 -4.95 -16.51
C GLY A 282 9.85 -5.88 -16.93
N VAL A 283 8.90 -5.34 -17.68
CA VAL A 283 7.69 -6.05 -18.15
C VAL A 283 8.06 -7.29 -18.98
N ASN A 284 9.08 -7.15 -19.84
CA ASN A 284 9.55 -8.19 -20.74
C ASN A 284 10.78 -8.94 -20.22
N GLY A 285 11.16 -8.73 -18.96
CA GLY A 285 12.34 -9.36 -18.36
C GLY A 285 12.18 -10.87 -18.21
N GLN A 286 13.28 -11.60 -18.34
CA GLN A 286 13.31 -13.04 -18.08
C GLN A 286 13.28 -13.32 -16.57
N PRO A 287 12.43 -14.24 -16.10
CA PRO A 287 12.42 -14.66 -14.70
C PRO A 287 13.75 -15.30 -14.28
N PHE A 288 14.16 -15.05 -13.04
CA PHE A 288 15.34 -15.66 -12.44
C PHE A 288 15.09 -16.03 -10.98
N LEU A 289 15.75 -17.08 -10.51
CA LEU A 289 15.66 -17.58 -9.14
C LEU A 289 16.21 -16.55 -8.15
N ILE A 290 15.41 -16.26 -7.12
CA ILE A 290 15.83 -15.49 -5.95
C ILE A 290 16.14 -16.40 -4.77
N GLY A 291 15.29 -17.40 -4.52
CA GLY A 291 15.47 -18.29 -3.37
C GLY A 291 15.21 -17.58 -2.03
N LYS A 292 15.86 -18.08 -0.96
CA LYS A 292 15.85 -17.45 0.38
C LYS A 292 16.60 -16.12 0.41
N ARG A 293 17.62 -15.95 -0.42
CA ARG A 293 18.42 -14.74 -0.48
C ARG A 293 19.13 -14.63 -1.83
N TYR A 294 18.99 -13.47 -2.46
CA TYR A 294 19.70 -13.08 -3.66
C TYR A 294 20.41 -11.76 -3.42
N LYS A 295 21.65 -11.64 -3.88
CA LYS A 295 22.37 -10.36 -3.94
C LYS A 295 23.07 -10.28 -5.30
N GLY A 296 22.72 -9.28 -6.10
CA GLY A 296 23.20 -9.20 -7.47
C GLY A 296 23.26 -7.79 -8.01
N ILE A 297 23.69 -7.70 -9.26
CA ILE A 297 23.75 -6.47 -10.05
C ILE A 297 22.66 -6.56 -11.12
N ALA A 298 21.87 -5.51 -11.26
CA ALA A 298 20.83 -5.43 -12.29
C ALA A 298 21.47 -5.45 -13.68
N LYS A 299 21.13 -6.47 -14.47
CA LYS A 299 21.62 -6.61 -15.86
C LYS A 299 20.91 -5.66 -16.82
N GLU A 300 19.73 -5.20 -16.44
CA GLU A 300 18.85 -4.33 -17.21
C GLU A 300 18.21 -3.28 -16.30
N SER A 301 17.68 -2.22 -16.90
CA SER A 301 16.91 -1.21 -16.17
C SER A 301 15.43 -1.56 -16.24
N GLY A 302 14.69 -1.37 -15.14
CA GLY A 302 13.26 -1.64 -15.11
C GLY A 302 12.70 -1.69 -13.70
N VAL A 303 11.42 -2.03 -13.59
CA VAL A 303 10.77 -2.32 -12.30
C VAL A 303 11.02 -3.78 -11.92
N ILE A 304 11.31 -4.04 -10.65
CA ILE A 304 11.41 -5.41 -10.14
C ILE A 304 10.00 -5.98 -9.96
N TYR A 305 9.75 -7.15 -10.51
CA TYR A 305 8.52 -7.92 -10.31
C TYR A 305 8.85 -9.20 -9.57
N LEU A 306 8.00 -9.63 -8.63
CA LEU A 306 8.18 -10.85 -7.84
C LEU A 306 7.08 -11.86 -8.16
N THR A 307 7.40 -13.15 -8.13
CA THR A 307 6.42 -14.22 -8.36
C THR A 307 6.85 -15.51 -7.65
N ILE A 308 5.89 -16.40 -7.44
CA ILE A 308 6.12 -17.76 -6.96
C ILE A 308 6.18 -18.67 -8.18
N SER A 309 7.30 -19.38 -8.31
CA SER A 309 7.55 -20.32 -9.39
C SER A 309 6.58 -21.48 -9.31
N GLU A 310 5.64 -21.55 -10.22
CA GLU A 310 4.75 -22.67 -10.48
C GLU A 310 4.12 -22.42 -11.87
N THR A 311 3.48 -23.43 -12.45
CA THR A 311 2.56 -23.22 -13.58
C THR A 311 1.21 -23.82 -13.24
N VAL A 312 0.17 -22.99 -13.14
CA VAL A 312 -1.21 -23.49 -13.17
C VAL A 312 -1.58 -23.70 -14.63
N TYR A 313 -1.82 -24.95 -15.02
CA TYR A 313 -2.56 -25.24 -16.24
C TYR A 313 -4.04 -24.93 -15.95
N ASN A 314 -4.62 -24.04 -16.75
CA ASN A 314 -6.07 -23.88 -16.81
C ASN A 314 -6.65 -25.03 -17.64
#